data_AF-A0A271IYW0-F1
#
_entry.id   AF-A0A271IYW0-F1
#
_cell.length_a   1.000
_cell.length_b   1.000
_cell.length_c   1.000
_cell.angle_alpha   90.00
_cell.angle_beta   90.00
_cell.angle_gamma   90.00
#
_symmetry.space_group_name_H-M   'P 1'
#
loop_
_entity.id
_entity.type
_entity.pdbx_description
1 polymer ?
#
loop_
_entity_poly.entity_id
_entity_poly.type
_entity_poly.pdbx_seq_one_letter_code
_entity_poly.pdbx_strand_id
1 'polypeptide(L)'
;MSTPDYRLVGKQVRVHLYTREGRVLGAIEGRVADVSPGVTVGQDAEGRDIKKDLVYVVDIVPGRGPDGEEVPYKNSAGAEGEGWFAVQDVTVIDGDGPPVFAN
;
A
#
# COMPACT_ATOMS: atom_id res chain seq x y z
N MET A 1 -11.47 -15.30 11.51
CA MET A 1 -10.19 -14.64 11.17
C MET A 1 -10.03 -14.74 9.67
N SER A 2 -9.86 -13.62 8.97
CA SER A 2 -9.56 -13.64 7.54
C SER A 2 -8.15 -14.17 7.35
N THR A 3 -7.93 -15.06 6.39
CA THR A 3 -6.59 -15.58 6.09
C THR A 3 -5.75 -14.43 5.53
N PRO A 4 -4.55 -14.14 6.08
CA PRO A 4 -3.68 -13.11 5.52
C PRO A 4 -3.38 -13.38 4.05
N ASP A 5 -3.56 -12.35 3.20
CA ASP A 5 -3.35 -12.47 1.76
C ASP A 5 -1.85 -12.38 1.39
N TYR A 6 -1.06 -13.32 1.90
CA TYR A 6 0.37 -13.43 1.61
C TYR A 6 0.67 -13.66 0.12
N ARG A 7 -0.35 -13.93 -0.72
CA ARG A 7 -0.16 -14.02 -2.17
C ARG A 7 0.27 -12.68 -2.78
N LEU A 8 0.12 -11.58 -2.04
CA LEU A 8 0.58 -10.27 -2.46
C LEU A 8 2.09 -10.09 -2.33
N VAL A 9 2.76 -10.82 -1.43
CA VAL A 9 4.21 -10.66 -1.21
C VAL A 9 4.99 -10.94 -2.50
N GLY A 10 5.91 -10.03 -2.82
CA GLY A 10 6.73 -10.06 -4.04
C GLY A 10 6.07 -9.49 -5.28
N LYS A 11 4.76 -9.16 -5.26
CA LYS A 11 4.06 -8.58 -6.41
C LYS A 11 4.38 -7.09 -6.56
N GLN A 12 4.45 -6.65 -7.82
CA GLN A 12 4.40 -5.23 -8.17
C GLN A 12 2.99 -4.71 -8.04
N VAL A 13 2.84 -3.57 -7.38
CA VAL A 13 1.56 -2.99 -7.02
C VAL A 13 1.51 -1.49 -7.26
N ARG A 14 0.32 -1.01 -7.58
CA ARG A 14 -0.06 0.40 -7.60
C ARG A 14 -0.84 0.70 -6.33
N VAL A 15 -0.39 1.68 -5.58
CA VAL A 15 -1.08 2.17 -4.38
C VAL A 15 -1.79 3.47 -4.71
N HIS A 16 -3.10 3.53 -4.49
CA HIS A 16 -3.88 4.75 -4.67
C HIS A 16 -3.83 5.60 -3.41
N LEU A 17 -3.48 6.87 -3.58
CA LEU A 17 -3.35 7.83 -2.48
C LEU A 17 -4.55 8.76 -2.46
N TYR A 18 -4.99 9.09 -1.25
CA TYR A 18 -6.15 9.94 -1.02
C TYR A 18 -5.85 11.03 0.00
N THR A 19 -6.52 12.17 -0.12
CA THR A 19 -6.56 13.17 0.95
C THR A 19 -7.33 12.63 2.15
N ARG A 20 -7.21 13.31 3.29
CA ARG A 20 -8.00 12.99 4.49
C ARG A 20 -9.51 13.07 4.23
N GLU A 21 -9.93 13.94 3.30
CA GLU A 21 -11.32 14.12 2.87
C GLU A 21 -11.76 13.07 1.82
N GLY A 22 -10.90 12.11 1.48
CA GLY A 22 -11.19 11.01 0.56
C GLY A 22 -11.04 11.35 -0.93
N ARG A 23 -10.38 12.47 -1.28
CA ARG A 23 -10.12 12.84 -2.68
C ARG A 23 -8.89 12.12 -3.20
N VAL A 24 -8.95 11.59 -4.43
CA VAL A 24 -7.80 10.95 -5.07
C VAL A 24 -6.68 11.97 -5.27
N LEU A 25 -5.48 11.65 -4.78
CA LEU A 25 -4.24 12.42 -4.97
C LEU A 25 -3.41 11.91 -6.14
N GLY A 26 -3.53 10.63 -6.46
CA GLY A 26 -2.74 9.96 -7.48
C GLY A 26 -2.44 8.54 -7.07
N ALA A 27 -1.40 7.98 -7.67
CA ALA A 27 -0.91 6.66 -7.30
C ALA A 27 0.61 6.60 -7.34
N ILE A 28 1.16 5.69 -6.55
CA ILE A 28 2.59 5.33 -6.55
C ILE A 28 2.72 3.85 -6.87
N GLU A 29 3.88 3.43 -7.35
CA GLU A 29 4.15 2.04 -7.67
C GLU A 29 5.30 1.53 -6.80
N GLY A 30 5.26 0.24 -6.45
CA GLY A 30 6.28 -0.41 -5.65
C GLY A 30 6.01 -1.90 -5.50
N ARG A 31 6.79 -2.55 -4.66
CA ARG A 31 6.75 -4.01 -4.45
C ARG A 31 6.30 -4.34 -3.05
N VAL A 32 5.41 -5.31 -2.89
CA VAL A 32 4.98 -5.78 -1.57
C VAL A 32 6.10 -6.62 -0.93
N ALA A 33 6.56 -6.22 0.25
CA ALA A 33 7.55 -6.94 1.04
C ALA A 33 6.92 -7.75 2.19
N ASP A 34 5.79 -7.32 2.75
CA ASP A 34 5.11 -8.03 3.85
C ASP A 34 3.60 -7.73 3.90
N VAL A 35 2.84 -8.55 4.65
CA VAL A 35 1.39 -8.42 4.88
C VAL A 35 1.09 -8.60 6.37
N SER A 36 0.29 -7.68 6.92
CA SER A 36 -0.15 -7.71 8.32
C SER A 36 -1.68 -7.63 8.40
N PRO A 37 -2.38 -8.72 8.76
CA PRO A 37 -3.83 -8.73 8.85
C PRO A 37 -4.33 -8.12 10.17
N GLY A 38 -5.51 -7.50 10.13
CA GLY A 38 -6.24 -7.08 11.33
C GLY A 38 -5.52 -6.03 12.20
N VAL A 39 -4.79 -5.11 11.57
CA VAL A 39 -4.09 -4.00 12.25
C VAL A 39 -5.09 -2.93 12.68
N THR A 40 -5.02 -2.48 13.93
CA THR A 40 -5.81 -1.30 14.37
C THR A 40 -5.22 -0.05 13.72
N VAL A 41 -6.02 0.62 12.89
CA VAL A 41 -5.62 1.88 12.22
C VAL A 41 -6.27 3.12 12.83
N GLY A 42 -7.18 2.93 13.78
CA GLY A 42 -7.89 3.99 14.47
C GLY A 42 -9.11 3.47 15.20
N GLN A 43 -9.96 4.39 15.66
CA GLN A 43 -11.24 4.10 16.27
C GLN A 43 -12.35 4.84 15.54
N ASP A 44 -13.55 4.26 15.49
CA ASP A 44 -14.74 4.93 14.96
C ASP A 44 -15.33 5.93 15.97
N ALA A 45 -16.42 6.59 15.58
CA ALA A 45 -17.08 7.59 16.43
C ALA A 45 -17.65 6.99 17.75
N GLU A 46 -17.84 5.67 17.79
CA GLU A 46 -18.29 4.94 18.98
C GLU A 46 -17.13 4.33 19.78
N GLY A 47 -15.88 4.62 19.42
CA GLY A 47 -14.68 4.15 20.11
C GLY A 47 -14.29 2.71 19.80
N ARG A 48 -14.88 2.08 18.78
CA ARG A 48 -14.54 0.71 18.38
C ARG A 48 -13.34 0.72 17.44
N ASP A 49 -12.45 -0.26 17.61
CA ASP A 49 -11.28 -0.43 16.75
C ASP A 49 -11.67 -0.59 15.28
N ILE A 50 -11.12 0.26 14.43
CA ILE A 50 -11.12 0.08 12.99
C ILE A 50 -9.92 -0.78 12.64
N LYS A 51 -10.20 -2.00 12.17
CA LYS A 51 -9.19 -2.97 11.75
C LYS A 51 -9.04 -2.95 10.24
N LYS A 52 -7.81 -2.97 9.75
CA LYS A 52 -7.49 -3.12 8.32
C LYS A 52 -6.36 -4.12 8.11
N ASP A 53 -6.41 -4.81 6.99
CA ASP A 53 -5.28 -5.58 6.50
C ASP A 53 -4.34 -4.63 5.76
N LEU A 54 -3.06 -4.67 6.12
CA LEU A 54 -2.03 -3.79 5.57
C LEU A 54 -1.00 -4.58 4.77
N VAL A 55 -0.46 -3.95 3.73
CA VAL A 55 0.72 -4.40 2.98
C VAL A 55 1.84 -3.42 3.21
N TYR A 56 3.05 -3.94 3.39
CA TYR A 56 4.26 -3.13 3.41
C TYR A 56 4.83 -3.08 1.99
N VAL A 57 4.92 -1.88 1.43
CA VAL A 57 5.38 -1.65 0.07
C VAL A 57 6.75 -0.96 0.13
N VAL A 58 7.70 -1.49 -0.62
CA VAL A 58 9.08 -1.00 -0.74
C VAL A 58 9.39 -0.68 -2.20
N ASP A 59 10.59 -0.16 -2.46
CA ASP A 59 11.04 0.24 -3.79
C ASP A 59 10.06 1.25 -4.44
N ILE A 60 9.44 2.11 -3.62
CA ILE A 60 8.40 3.04 -4.07
C ILE A 60 9.02 4.05 -5.03
N VAL A 61 8.52 4.06 -6.25
CA VAL A 61 8.83 5.09 -7.24
C VAL A 61 7.66 6.07 -7.25
N PRO A 62 7.91 7.39 -7.09
CA PRO A 62 6.87 8.40 -7.23
C PRO A 62 6.19 8.25 -8.59
N GLY A 63 4.87 8.02 -8.58
CA GLY A 63 4.10 8.07 -9.81
C GLY A 63 4.09 9.48 -10.38
N ARG A 64 3.79 9.61 -11.67
CA ARG A 64 3.51 10.90 -12.29
C ARG A 64 2.00 11.11 -12.34
N GLY A 65 1.56 12.28 -11.90
CA GLY A 65 0.18 12.73 -12.04
C GLY A 65 -0.22 12.91 -13.51
N PRO A 66 -1.49 13.21 -13.79
CA PRO A 66 -2.01 13.39 -15.16
C PRO A 66 -1.22 14.43 -15.98
N ASP A 67 -0.68 15.44 -15.30
CA ASP A 67 0.07 16.55 -15.89
C ASP A 67 1.59 16.35 -15.87
N GLY A 68 2.06 15.14 -15.53
CA GLY A 68 3.48 14.78 -15.48
C GLY A 68 4.22 15.20 -14.21
N GLU A 69 3.54 15.88 -13.27
CA GLU A 69 4.08 16.26 -11.96
C GLU A 69 4.30 15.03 -11.08
N GLU A 70 5.36 15.02 -10.28
CA GLU A 70 5.59 13.93 -9.31
C GLU A 70 4.48 13.94 -8.26
N VAL A 71 3.85 12.79 -8.05
CA VAL A 71 2.86 12.63 -6.98
C VAL A 71 3.61 12.75 -5.66
N PRO A 72 3.27 13.74 -4.81
CA PRO A 72 4.00 13.96 -3.57
C PRO A 72 3.79 12.78 -2.64
N TYR A 73 4.82 11.94 -2.49
CA TYR A 73 4.85 10.89 -1.49
C TYR A 73 5.90 11.23 -0.43
N LYS A 74 5.41 11.51 0.78
CA LYS A 74 6.22 11.58 1.98
C LYS A 74 5.57 10.67 3.00
N ASN A 75 6.25 9.59 3.36
CA ASN A 75 5.71 8.71 4.37
C ASN A 75 5.61 9.44 5.72
N SER A 76 4.64 9.04 6.52
CA SER A 76 4.42 9.59 7.86
C SER A 76 5.14 8.80 8.95
N ALA A 77 5.82 7.69 8.62
CA ALA A 77 6.24 6.68 9.59
C ALA A 77 7.58 5.94 9.29
N GLY A 78 8.42 6.36 8.34
CA GLY A 78 9.62 5.57 7.98
C GLY A 78 10.68 6.27 7.11
N ALA A 79 11.50 5.47 6.41
CA ALA A 79 12.53 5.90 5.45
C ALA A 79 11.92 6.23 4.07
N GLU A 80 12.54 7.11 3.30
CA GLU A 80 12.07 7.46 1.95
C GLU A 80 12.01 6.19 1.06
N GLY A 81 10.89 5.98 0.36
CA GLY A 81 10.73 4.85 -0.58
C GLY A 81 10.01 3.61 -0.04
N GLU A 82 9.43 3.66 1.17
CA GLU A 82 8.68 2.54 1.75
C GLU A 82 7.51 2.98 2.66
N GLY A 83 6.50 2.11 2.83
CA GLY A 83 5.39 2.38 3.74
C GLY A 83 4.33 1.28 3.83
N TRP A 84 3.51 1.37 4.89
CA TRP A 84 2.33 0.52 5.07
C TRP A 84 1.08 1.13 4.46
N PHE A 85 0.33 0.33 3.70
CA PHE A 85 -0.89 0.75 3.02
C PHE A 85 -2.00 -0.27 3.22
N ALA A 86 -3.26 0.17 3.22
CA ALA A 86 -4.36 -0.77 3.33
C ALA A 86 -4.52 -1.57 2.04
N VAL A 87 -4.75 -2.88 2.14
CA VAL A 87 -4.89 -3.80 1.00
C VAL A 87 -5.93 -3.31 -0.02
N GLN A 88 -7.04 -2.73 0.46
CA GLN A 88 -8.12 -2.20 -0.37
C GLN A 88 -7.70 -1.03 -1.29
N ASP A 89 -6.60 -0.33 -0.97
CA ASP A 89 -6.10 0.83 -1.72
C ASP A 89 -5.04 0.39 -2.76
N VAL A 90 -4.75 -0.91 -2.84
CA VAL A 90 -3.67 -1.49 -3.65
C VAL A 90 -4.21 -2.31 -4.81
N THR A 91 -3.60 -2.16 -5.99
CA THR A 91 -3.89 -2.94 -7.20
C THR A 91 -2.62 -3.61 -7.70
N VAL A 92 -2.66 -4.92 -7.96
CA VAL A 92 -1.52 -5.64 -8.57
C VAL A 92 -1.37 -5.20 -10.03
N ILE A 93 -0.16 -4.80 -10.44
CA ILE A 93 0.13 -4.33 -11.80
C ILE A 93 0.67 -5.45 -12.68
N ASP A 94 1.45 -6.39 -12.11
CA ASP A 94 2.03 -7.51 -12.85
C ASP A 94 1.63 -8.88 -12.29
N GLY A 95 1.27 -9.76 -13.22
CA GLY A 95 0.93 -11.15 -12.99
C GLY A 95 1.36 -12.02 -14.16
N ASP A 96 2.66 -12.07 -14.45
CA ASP A 96 3.36 -13.23 -15.06
C ASP A 96 4.89 -13.11 -14.95
N GLY A 97 5.39 -12.69 -13.77
CA GLY A 97 6.81 -12.78 -13.41
C GLY A 97 7.04 -14.00 -12.51
N PRO A 98 8.13 -14.78 -12.68
CA PRO A 98 8.33 -15.99 -11.88
C PRO A 98 8.40 -15.64 -10.39
N PRO A 99 7.86 -16.51 -9.50
CA PRO A 99 7.87 -16.26 -8.07
C PRO A 99 9.32 -16.09 -7.62
N VAL A 100 9.62 -14.93 -7.03
CA VAL A 100 10.93 -14.69 -6.44
C VAL A 100 10.97 -15.42 -5.10
N PHE A 101 11.21 -16.72 -5.16
CA PHE A 101 11.94 -17.42 -4.10
C PHE A 101 13.41 -17.38 -4.49
N ALA A 102 14.20 -16.57 -3.79
CA ALA A 102 15.65 -16.75 -3.74
C ALA A 102 16.19 -16.17 -2.43
N ASN A 103 16.25 -17.06 -1.43
CA ASN A 103 17.03 -17.09 -0.19
C ASN A 103 16.87 -15.96 0.84
#